data_AF-A0A4R6BAH2-F1
#
_entry.id   AF-A0A4R6BAH2-F1
#
_cell.length_a   1.000
_cell.length_b   1.000
_cell.length_c   1.000
_cell.angle_alpha   90.00
_cell.angle_beta   90.00
_cell.angle_gamma   90.00
#
_symmetry.space_group_name_H-M   'P 1'
#
loop_
_entity.id
_entity.type
_entity.pdbx_description
1 polymer ?
#
loop_
_entity_poly.entity_id
_entity_poly.type
_entity_poly.pdbx_seq_one_letter_code
_entity_poly.pdbx_strand_id
1 'polypeptide(L)'
;RIMAFRNSGCTILFCSHSPYHIRHLCDAAMWLKGGRMEQFGPTEPVLAAYDLYTRERQEREQQAIEAASQPVAALPSVAETPYAHPADEAALAVPADPPAPVVAVERGDACLLSVEVDNLGEPVGEQPAVLHSKDLVVTIVARGRG
;
A
#
# COMPACT_ATOMS: atom_id res chain seq x y z
N ARG A 1 15.48 -8.09 19.76
CA ARG A 1 15.23 -9.55 19.66
C ARG A 1 15.48 -10.08 18.26
N ILE A 2 14.90 -9.51 17.20
CA ILE A 2 15.11 -10.00 15.82
C ILE A 2 16.58 -9.96 15.35
N MET A 3 17.34 -8.92 15.75
CA MET A 3 18.78 -8.87 15.47
C MET A 3 19.58 -9.97 16.18
N ALA A 4 19.12 -10.45 17.34
CA ALA A 4 19.79 -11.57 18.01
C ALA A 4 19.61 -12.88 17.22
N PHE A 5 18.41 -13.10 16.64
CA PHE A 5 18.17 -14.23 15.74
C PHE A 5 18.97 -14.13 14.43
N ARG A 6 19.10 -12.91 13.90
CA ARG A 6 19.93 -12.66 12.72
C ARG A 6 21.40 -13.02 13.01
N ASN A 7 21.90 -12.56 14.15
CA ASN A 7 23.29 -12.80 14.57
C ASN A 7 23.55 -14.28 14.94
N SER A 8 22.52 -15.05 15.31
CA SER A 8 22.63 -16.48 15.57
C SER A 8 22.57 -17.35 14.31
N GLY A 9 22.55 -16.73 13.11
CA GLY A 9 22.54 -17.47 11.84
C GLY A 9 21.18 -18.08 11.49
N CYS A 10 20.09 -17.63 12.13
CA CYS A 10 18.74 -18.08 11.77
C CYS A 10 18.29 -17.40 10.47
N THR A 11 17.55 -18.14 9.63
CA THR A 11 16.87 -17.53 8.48
C THR A 11 15.60 -16.83 8.96
N ILE A 12 15.40 -15.58 8.54
CA ILE A 12 14.29 -14.73 8.97
C ILE A 12 13.50 -14.30 7.75
N LEU A 13 12.20 -14.60 7.73
CA LEU A 13 11.26 -13.97 6.81
C LEU A 13 10.64 -12.76 7.50
N PHE A 14 10.84 -11.58 6.93
CA PHE A 14 10.29 -10.32 7.43
C PHE A 14 9.42 -9.66 6.36
N CYS A 15 8.19 -9.28 6.72
CA CYS A 15 7.25 -8.58 5.84
C CYS A 15 6.88 -7.23 6.46
N SER A 16 7.08 -6.14 5.71
CA SER A 16 6.78 -4.78 6.17
C SER A 16 6.42 -3.88 5.00
N HIS A 17 5.68 -2.81 5.28
CA HIS A 17 5.45 -1.71 4.33
C HIS A 17 6.46 -0.56 4.49
N SER A 18 7.37 -0.65 5.47
CA SER A 18 8.39 0.38 5.74
C SER A 18 9.70 0.02 5.01
N PRO A 19 10.09 0.77 3.95
CA PRO A 19 11.39 0.56 3.29
C PRO A 19 12.56 0.71 4.26
N TYR A 20 12.42 1.58 5.28
CA TYR A 20 13.41 1.75 6.33
C TYR A 20 13.64 0.42 7.08
N HIS A 21 12.59 -0.25 7.55
CA HIS A 21 12.76 -1.52 8.28
C HIS A 21 13.33 -2.63 7.39
N ILE A 22 12.88 -2.73 6.14
CA ILE A 22 13.37 -3.73 5.19
C ILE A 22 14.88 -3.54 4.97
N ARG A 23 15.32 -2.30 4.70
CA ARG A 23 16.74 -1.99 4.48
C ARG A 23 17.64 -2.36 5.66
N HIS A 24 17.16 -2.20 6.90
CA HIS A 24 17.98 -2.49 8.08
C HIS A 24 18.00 -3.97 8.48
N LEU A 25 16.96 -4.73 8.13
CA LEU A 25 16.76 -6.09 8.62
C LEU A 25 17.02 -7.17 7.57
N CYS A 26 16.87 -6.87 6.28
CA CYS A 26 16.87 -7.87 5.22
C CYS A 26 18.14 -7.80 4.37
N ASP A 27 18.75 -8.96 4.12
CA ASP A 27 19.87 -9.11 3.18
C ASP A 27 19.38 -9.21 1.72
N ALA A 28 18.18 -9.75 1.53
CA ALA A 28 17.47 -9.84 0.26
C ALA A 28 15.99 -9.51 0.47
N ALA A 29 15.32 -9.02 -0.58
CA ALA A 29 13.91 -8.69 -0.58
C ALA A 29 13.18 -9.32 -1.77
N MET A 30 11.89 -9.59 -1.57
CA MET A 30 10.95 -10.02 -2.60
C MET A 30 9.81 -9.02 -2.65
N TRP A 31 9.51 -8.48 -3.84
CA TRP A 31 8.33 -7.65 -4.05
C TRP A 31 7.29 -8.40 -4.88
N LEU A 32 6.05 -8.36 -4.38
CA LEU A 32 4.87 -8.91 -5.02
C LEU A 32 3.93 -7.81 -5.56
N LYS A 33 3.37 -8.02 -6.75
CA LYS A 33 2.29 -7.21 -7.32
C LYS A 33 1.16 -8.13 -7.77
N GLY A 34 -0.05 -7.90 -7.25
CA GLY A 34 -1.20 -8.75 -7.57
C GLY A 34 -0.97 -10.24 -7.28
N GLY A 35 -0.20 -10.56 -6.24
CA GLY A 35 0.15 -11.95 -5.88
C GLY A 35 1.26 -12.59 -6.73
N ARG A 36 1.85 -11.86 -7.69
CA ARG A 36 2.99 -12.35 -8.48
C ARG A 36 4.29 -11.70 -8.02
N MET A 37 5.38 -12.47 -8.01
CA MET A 37 6.71 -11.95 -7.74
C MET A 37 7.20 -11.13 -8.93
N GLU A 38 7.34 -9.82 -8.72
CA GLU A 38 7.88 -8.90 -9.73
C GLU A 38 9.42 -8.91 -9.70
N GLN A 39 9.99 -8.95 -8.49
CA GLN A 39 11.43 -8.98 -8.31
C GLN A 39 11.83 -9.65 -7.00
N PHE A 40 12.95 -10.37 -7.04
CA PHE A 40 13.62 -10.95 -5.88
C PHE A 40 15.13 -10.79 -6.03
N GLY A 41 15.83 -10.43 -4.95
CA GLY A 41 17.28 -10.24 -4.97
C GLY A 41 17.76 -9.37 -3.81
N PRO A 42 18.96 -8.76 -3.93
CA PRO A 42 19.47 -7.85 -2.91
C PRO A 42 18.48 -6.72 -2.59
N THR A 43 18.41 -6.35 -1.32
CA THR A 43 17.38 -5.43 -0.80
C THR A 43 17.33 -4.09 -1.55
N GLU A 44 18.47 -3.46 -1.79
CA GLU A 44 18.55 -2.12 -2.41
C GLU A 44 17.95 -2.06 -3.82
N PRO A 45 18.35 -2.91 -4.79
CA PRO A 45 17.74 -2.95 -6.11
C PRO A 45 16.23 -3.19 -6.09
N VAL A 46 15.76 -4.08 -5.21
CA VAL A 46 14.33 -4.43 -5.12
C VAL A 46 13.53 -3.26 -4.54
N LEU A 47 14.04 -2.61 -3.49
CA LEU A 47 13.42 -1.41 -2.93
C LEU A 47 13.39 -0.26 -3.94
N ALA A 48 14.46 -0.06 -4.72
CA ALA A 48 14.50 0.98 -5.75
C ALA A 48 13.42 0.77 -6.82
N ALA A 49 13.24 -0.48 -7.29
CA ALA A 49 12.20 -0.82 -8.25
C ALA A 49 10.78 -0.64 -7.67
N TYR A 50 10.59 -1.05 -6.40
CA TYR A 50 9.32 -0.87 -5.69
C TYR A 50 8.98 0.62 -5.49
N ASP A 51 9.94 1.45 -5.13
CA ASP A 51 9.78 2.89 -4.94
C ASP A 51 9.38 3.57 -6.26
N LEU A 52 10.04 3.21 -7.37
CA LEU A 52 9.68 3.72 -8.70
C LEU A 52 8.24 3.38 -9.05
N TYR A 53 7.85 2.12 -8.90
CA TYR A 53 6.48 1.68 -9.17
C TYR A 53 5.45 2.42 -8.31
N THR A 54 5.74 2.60 -7.03
CA THR A 54 4.83 3.27 -6.09
C THR A 54 4.63 4.74 -6.48
N ARG A 55 5.69 5.44 -6.87
CA ARG A 55 5.62 6.83 -7.38
C ARG A 55 4.77 6.93 -8.64
N GLU A 56 5.03 6.10 -9.64
CA GLU A 56 4.24 6.09 -10.87
C GLU A 56 2.76 5.75 -10.62
N ARG A 57 2.48 4.85 -9.65
CA ARG A 57 1.10 4.52 -9.27
C ARG A 57 0.39 5.72 -8.65
N GLN A 58 1.06 6.44 -7.76
CA GLN A 58 0.52 7.65 -7.13
C GLN A 58 0.28 8.76 -8.15
N GLU A 59 1.21 8.99 -9.07
CA GLU A 59 1.06 9.97 -10.15
C GLU A 59 -0.16 9.65 -11.04
N ARG A 60 -0.34 8.37 -11.43
CA ARG A 60 -1.52 7.94 -12.19
C ARG A 60 -2.83 8.10 -11.41
N GLU A 61 -2.83 7.82 -10.12
CA GLU A 61 -4.01 8.00 -9.25
C GLU A 61 -4.37 9.47 -9.09
N GLN A 62 -3.37 10.34 -8.88
CA GLN A 62 -3.54 11.78 -8.79
C GLN A 62 -4.10 12.37 -10.10
N GLN A 63 -3.55 11.97 -11.25
CA GLN A 63 -4.05 12.39 -12.56
C GLN A 63 -5.51 11.94 -12.79
N ALA A 64 -5.87 10.73 -12.35
CA ALA A 64 -7.24 10.24 -12.46
C ALA A 64 -8.22 11.04 -11.59
N ILE A 65 -7.82 11.41 -10.37
CA ILE A 65 -8.62 12.26 -9.47
C ILE A 65 -8.78 13.66 -10.06
N GLU A 66 -7.72 14.24 -10.60
CA GLU A 66 -7.76 15.55 -11.25
C GLU A 66 -8.68 15.55 -12.48
N ALA A 67 -8.56 14.56 -13.35
CA ALA A 67 -9.41 14.41 -14.53
C ALA A 67 -10.90 14.24 -14.16
N ALA A 68 -11.21 13.52 -13.08
CA ALA A 68 -12.57 13.36 -12.58
C ALA A 68 -13.13 14.60 -11.88
N SER A 69 -12.26 15.53 -11.45
CA SER A 69 -12.62 16.76 -10.72
C SER A 69 -12.70 17.99 -11.62
N GLN A 70 -12.41 17.88 -12.93
CA GLN A 70 -12.54 19.01 -13.86
C GLN A 70 -14.03 19.33 -14.11
N PRO A 71 -14.49 20.57 -13.83
CA PRO A 71 -15.83 20.98 -14.19
C PRO A 71 -15.95 21.04 -15.72
N VAL A 72 -17.01 20.43 -16.26
CA VAL A 72 -17.42 20.60 -17.66
C VAL A 72 -17.80 22.07 -17.85
N ALA A 73 -16.85 22.90 -18.27
CA ALA A 73 -17.07 24.32 -18.52
C ALA A 73 -17.77 24.55 -19.87
N ALA A 74 -19.08 24.79 -19.76
CA ALA A 74 -19.94 25.71 -20.52
C ALA A 74 -20.10 25.54 -22.05
N LEU A 75 -21.31 25.16 -22.46
CA LEU A 75 -21.91 25.59 -23.72
C LEU A 75 -22.16 27.11 -23.68
N PRO A 76 -21.80 27.89 -24.72
CA PRO A 76 -22.14 29.30 -24.79
C PRO A 76 -23.64 29.46 -25.13
N SER A 77 -24.44 29.94 -24.17
CA SER A 77 -25.79 30.44 -24.42
C SER A 77 -25.71 31.91 -24.81
N VAL A 78 -26.06 32.21 -26.06
CA VAL A 78 -26.15 33.57 -26.59
C VAL A 78 -27.61 34.02 -26.65
N ALA A 79 -27.81 35.25 -26.12
CA ALA A 79 -28.88 36.23 -26.37
C ALA A 79 -30.29 35.95 -25.79
N GLU A 80 -31.07 36.90 -25.25
CA GLU A 80 -30.93 38.32 -24.85
C GLU A 80 -32.19 38.69 -24.02
N THR A 81 -32.03 39.65 -23.10
CA THR A 81 -32.90 40.33 -22.09
C THR A 81 -34.23 41.00 -22.57
N PRO A 82 -35.04 41.75 -21.75
CA PRO A 82 -35.27 41.82 -20.28
C PRO A 82 -36.76 42.03 -19.84
N TYR A 83 -37.10 41.86 -18.55
CA TYR A 83 -38.03 42.79 -17.86
C TYR A 83 -37.82 42.79 -16.33
N ALA A 84 -38.01 43.97 -15.73
CA ALA A 84 -37.54 44.40 -14.42
C ALA A 84 -38.50 44.13 -13.23
N HIS A 85 -37.97 43.97 -12.01
CA HIS A 85 -37.96 45.00 -10.93
C HIS A 85 -37.44 44.44 -9.57
N PRO A 86 -37.01 45.31 -8.62
CA PRO A 86 -35.97 45.01 -7.61
C PRO A 86 -36.44 44.95 -6.14
N ALA A 87 -35.46 44.86 -5.21
CA ALA A 87 -35.48 44.83 -3.72
C ALA A 87 -35.56 43.40 -3.15
N ASP A 88 -34.72 42.95 -2.20
CA ASP A 88 -34.23 43.59 -0.98
C ASP A 88 -32.97 42.88 -0.44
N GLU A 89 -32.18 43.58 0.39
CA GLU A 89 -30.98 43.10 1.11
C GLU A 89 -31.32 42.02 2.14
N ALA A 90 -30.47 40.99 2.27
CA ALA A 90 -30.04 40.48 3.58
C ALA A 90 -28.94 39.44 3.42
N ALA A 91 -27.75 39.80 3.89
CA ALA A 91 -26.68 38.90 4.26
C ALA A 91 -27.19 37.80 5.20
N LEU A 92 -26.70 36.57 5.05
CA LEU A 92 -26.57 35.62 6.14
C LEU A 92 -25.47 34.61 5.84
N ALA A 93 -24.68 34.39 6.86
CA ALA A 93 -23.41 33.72 6.88
C ALA A 93 -23.51 32.18 6.76
N VAL A 94 -22.42 31.65 6.23
CA VAL A 94 -21.88 30.28 6.28
C VAL A 94 -22.28 29.48 7.54
N PRO A 95 -22.50 28.17 7.40
CA PRO A 95 -21.76 27.26 8.25
C PRO A 95 -20.83 26.39 7.41
N ALA A 96 -19.55 26.45 7.77
CA ALA A 96 -18.52 25.57 7.29
C ALA A 96 -18.89 24.21 7.87
N ASP A 97 -19.27 23.29 6.99
CA ASP A 97 -19.43 21.89 7.37
C ASP A 97 -18.07 21.42 7.90
N PRO A 98 -17.96 20.95 9.16
CA PRO A 98 -16.73 20.32 9.60
C PRO A 98 -16.44 19.15 8.65
N PRO A 99 -15.18 18.91 8.22
CA PRO A 99 -14.89 17.70 7.48
C PRO A 99 -15.24 16.53 8.40
N ALA A 100 -16.36 15.86 8.08
CA ALA A 100 -16.68 14.58 8.66
C ALA A 100 -15.42 13.72 8.50
N PRO A 101 -15.01 12.98 9.56
CA PRO A 101 -13.84 12.13 9.45
C PRO A 101 -14.09 11.23 8.25
N VAL A 102 -13.27 11.39 7.22
CA VAL A 102 -13.23 10.50 6.06
C VAL A 102 -13.04 9.12 6.65
N VAL A 103 -14.16 8.40 6.73
CA VAL A 103 -14.17 7.02 7.22
C VAL A 103 -13.23 6.33 6.27
N ALA A 104 -12.08 5.88 6.79
CA ALA A 104 -11.16 5.10 6.01
C ALA A 104 -12.00 3.97 5.42
N VAL A 105 -12.22 4.03 4.11
CA VAL A 105 -12.86 2.96 3.39
C VAL A 105 -11.88 1.82 3.60
N GLU A 106 -12.22 0.87 4.49
CA GLU A 106 -11.52 -0.40 4.56
C GLU A 106 -11.77 -1.10 3.24
N ARG A 107 -10.99 -0.72 2.23
CA ARG A 107 -10.90 -1.37 0.94
C ARG A 107 -10.29 -2.72 1.25
N GLY A 108 -11.12 -3.72 1.56
CA GLY A 108 -10.77 -5.09 1.94
C GLY A 108 -9.28 -5.41 1.78
N ASP A 109 -8.53 -5.32 2.87
CA ASP A 109 -7.07 -5.36 2.82
C ASP A 109 -6.58 -6.73 2.35
N ALA A 110 -5.57 -6.75 1.47
CA ALA A 110 -4.90 -7.99 1.12
C ALA A 110 -4.25 -8.57 2.40
N CYS A 111 -4.47 -9.86 2.66
CA CYS A 111 -4.00 -10.48 3.90
C CYS A 111 -3.29 -11.81 3.65
N LEU A 112 -2.31 -12.12 4.50
CA LEU A 112 -1.70 -13.45 4.54
C LEU A 112 -2.64 -14.40 5.29
N LEU A 113 -2.95 -15.54 4.67
CA LEU A 113 -3.83 -16.58 5.20
C LEU A 113 -3.03 -17.68 5.91
N SER A 114 -1.92 -18.11 5.32
CA SER A 114 -1.00 -19.08 5.93
C SER A 114 0.42 -18.90 5.44
N VAL A 115 1.37 -19.38 6.25
CA VAL A 115 2.78 -19.49 5.93
C VAL A 115 3.23 -20.86 6.42
N GLU A 116 3.69 -21.70 5.50
CA GLU A 116 4.23 -23.03 5.76
C GLU A 116 5.71 -23.02 5.39
N VAL A 117 6.54 -23.67 6.20
CA VAL A 117 7.98 -23.79 5.98
C VAL A 117 8.35 -25.26 5.99
N ASP A 118 8.85 -25.76 4.88
CA ASP A 118 9.19 -27.18 4.76
C ASP A 118 10.56 -27.48 5.38
N ASN A 119 10.79 -28.76 5.68
CA ASN A 119 12.08 -29.29 6.13
C ASN A 119 12.59 -28.70 7.45
N LEU A 120 11.68 -28.23 8.31
CA LEU A 120 11.99 -27.89 9.69
C LEU A 120 12.09 -29.18 10.53
N GLY A 121 13.08 -29.23 11.42
CA GLY A 121 13.18 -30.26 12.45
C GLY A 121 12.12 -30.12 13.54
N GLU A 122 12.16 -31.00 14.53
CA GLU A 122 11.34 -30.83 15.73
C GLU A 122 11.94 -29.76 16.65
N PRO A 123 11.13 -28.87 17.23
CA PRO A 123 11.61 -27.93 18.24
C PRO A 123 12.10 -28.67 19.49
N VAL A 124 13.21 -28.23 20.07
CA VAL A 124 13.81 -28.85 21.27
C VAL A 124 13.73 -27.88 22.43
N GLY A 125 12.84 -28.15 23.39
CA GLY A 125 12.60 -27.26 24.55
C GLY A 125 12.06 -25.90 24.12
N GLU A 126 12.76 -24.82 24.49
CA GLU A 126 12.41 -23.44 24.08
C GLU A 126 13.06 -23.03 22.75
N GLN A 127 13.88 -23.88 22.14
CA GLN A 127 14.54 -23.55 20.88
C GLN A 127 13.59 -23.78 19.69
N PRO A 128 13.50 -22.82 18.76
CA PRO A 128 12.69 -22.98 17.56
C PRO A 128 13.26 -24.08 16.65
N ALA A 129 12.38 -24.71 15.87
CA ALA A 129 12.75 -25.70 14.87
C ALA A 129 13.78 -25.13 13.88
N VAL A 130 14.84 -25.90 13.61
CA VAL A 130 15.91 -25.53 12.68
C VAL A 130 15.69 -26.19 11.31
N LEU A 131 16.18 -25.53 10.24
CA LEU A 131 16.08 -26.06 8.88
C LEU A 131 17.08 -27.21 8.68
N HIS A 132 16.59 -28.36 8.19
CA HIS A 132 17.42 -29.55 7.90
C HIS A 132 17.82 -29.66 6.41
N SER A 133 17.38 -28.72 5.58
CA SER A 133 17.72 -28.61 4.16
C SER A 133 18.68 -27.45 3.89
N LYS A 134 19.38 -27.48 2.75
CA LYS A 134 20.10 -26.31 2.22
C LYS A 134 19.17 -25.28 1.61
N ASP A 135 18.03 -25.74 1.10
CA ASP A 135 17.04 -24.91 0.44
C ASP A 135 15.90 -24.60 1.42
N LEU A 136 15.66 -23.30 1.64
CA LEU A 136 14.49 -22.83 2.36
C LEU A 136 13.30 -22.82 1.40
N VAL A 137 12.28 -23.63 1.70
CA VAL A 137 11.01 -23.63 0.96
C VAL A 137 9.93 -23.05 1.88
N VAL A 138 9.32 -21.95 1.43
CA VAL A 138 8.22 -21.29 2.13
C VAL A 138 7.01 -21.21 1.22
N THR A 139 5.89 -21.76 1.66
CA THR A 139 4.60 -21.65 0.97
C THR A 139 3.77 -20.59 1.69
N ILE A 140 3.42 -19.52 0.97
CA ILE A 140 2.61 -18.43 1.50
C ILE A 140 1.28 -18.42 0.77
N VAL A 141 0.18 -18.58 1.51
CA VAL A 141 -1.17 -18.38 0.97
C VAL A 141 -1.64 -16.99 1.37
N ALA A 142 -2.07 -16.20 0.39
CA ALA A 142 -2.55 -14.84 0.61
C ALA A 142 -3.87 -14.60 -0.14
N ARG A 143 -4.73 -13.75 0.43
CA ARG A 143 -5.92 -13.22 -0.23
C ARG A 143 -5.59 -11.84 -0.77
N GLY A 144 -5.72 -11.67 -2.09
CA GLY A 144 -5.62 -10.37 -2.74
C GLY A 144 -6.93 -9.58 -2.69
N ARG A 145 -6.85 -8.28 -3.02
CA ARG A 145 -8.00 -7.48 -3.42
C ARG A 145 -8.42 -7.96 -4.82
N GLY A 146 -9.53 -8.70 -4.88
CA GLY A 146 -10.14 -9.12 -6.14
C GLY A 146 -10.51 -7.93 -7.01
#